data_AF-A0A3P6SZQ4-F1
#
_entry.id   AF-A0A3P6SZQ4-F1
#
_cell.length_a   1.000
_cell.length_b   1.000
_cell.length_c   1.000
_cell.angle_alpha   90.00
_cell.angle_beta   90.00
_cell.angle_gamma   90.00
#
_symmetry.space_group_name_H-M   'P 1'
#
loop_
_entity.id
_entity.type
_entity.pdbx_description
1 polymer ?
#
loop_
_entity_poly.entity_id
_entity_poly.type
_entity_poly.pdbx_seq_one_letter_code
_entity_poly.pdbx_strand_id
1 'polypeptide(L)'
;MRSICRPTAIFAYLQKKLQILFPLSKENIGQHSDWGTFGILDNVYQCFKYLTLRKHNWKYYQYLSGSDLPIRTNLEMVRIMKALNGSINTDGIHPPVPLFKSAMSVAMPRAAANYIVRSTKVRRLLKYLSHTWIPDESFWTSVGGNAACELLTNF
;
A
#
# COMPACT_ATOMS: atom_id res chain seq x y z
N MET A 1 10.71 -18.83 -11.78
CA MET A 1 9.90 -17.99 -10.87
C MET A 1 10.26 -18.34 -9.44
N ARG A 2 10.64 -17.38 -8.59
CA ARG A 2 10.84 -17.64 -7.16
C ARG A 2 9.46 -17.61 -6.49
N SER A 3 9.03 -18.74 -5.94
CA SER A 3 7.80 -18.83 -5.14
C SER A 3 7.97 -18.02 -3.86
N ILE A 4 6.96 -17.24 -3.48
CA ILE A 4 6.89 -16.65 -2.14
C ILE A 4 6.69 -17.81 -1.15
N CYS A 5 7.48 -17.86 -0.07
CA CYS A 5 7.44 -18.95 0.91
C CYS A 5 6.00 -19.16 1.41
N ARG A 6 5.51 -20.41 1.35
CA ARG A 6 4.20 -20.75 1.89
C ARG A 6 4.22 -20.63 3.41
N PRO A 7 3.25 -19.92 4.02
CA PRO A 7 3.13 -19.92 5.47
C PRO A 7 2.81 -21.34 5.94
N THR A 8 3.60 -21.85 6.88
CA THR A 8 3.33 -23.14 7.53
C THR A 8 2.12 -23.02 8.44
N ALA A 9 1.49 -24.15 8.79
CA ALA A 9 0.40 -24.17 9.76
C ALA A 9 0.79 -23.54 11.11
N ILE A 10 2.06 -23.72 11.52
CA ILE A 10 2.64 -23.12 12.73
C ILE A 10 2.69 -21.60 12.59
N PHE A 11 3.16 -21.08 11.45
CA PHE A 11 3.22 -19.65 11.21
C PHE A 11 1.83 -19.00 11.29
N ALA A 12 0.84 -19.58 10.61
CA ALA A 12 -0.54 -19.08 10.66
C ALA A 12 -1.14 -19.14 12.07
N TYR A 13 -0.83 -20.18 12.85
CA TYR A 13 -1.27 -20.30 14.23
C TYR A 13 -0.67 -19.21 15.14
N LEU A 14 0.64 -18.96 15.01
CA LEU A 14 1.33 -17.93 15.79
C LEU A 14 0.81 -16.53 15.45
N GLN A 15 0.59 -16.25 14.16
CA GLN A 15 0.05 -14.97 13.72
C GLN A 15 -1.35 -14.72 14.29
N LYS A 16 -2.22 -15.73 14.29
CA LYS A 16 -3.55 -15.65 14.95
C LYS A 16 -3.44 -15.38 16.45
N LYS A 17 -2.53 -16.05 17.15
CA LYS A 17 -2.30 -15.82 18.58
C LYS A 17 -1.85 -14.39 18.87
N LEU A 18 -1.00 -13.83 18.02
CA LEU A 18 -0.53 -12.44 18.17
C LEU A 18 -1.72 -11.45 18.12
N GLN A 19 -2.74 -11.73 17.33
CA GLN A 19 -3.92 -10.85 17.19
C GLN A 19 -4.87 -10.89 18.37
N ILE A 20 -4.86 -11.98 19.14
CA ILE A 20 -5.57 -12.04 20.41
C ILE A 20 -4.93 -11.07 21.41
N LEU A 21 -3.60 -10.97 21.40
CA LEU A 21 -2.85 -10.09 22.29
C LEU A 21 -2.88 -8.62 21.83
N PHE A 22 -2.94 -8.36 20.52
CA PHE A 22 -2.95 -7.02 19.95
C PHE A 22 -4.24 -6.75 19.17
N PRO A 23 -5.30 -6.23 19.81
CA PRO A 23 -6.64 -6.09 19.20
C PRO A 23 -6.71 -5.12 18.01
N LEU A 24 -5.72 -4.22 17.88
CA LEU A 24 -5.56 -3.33 16.72
C LEU A 24 -4.95 -4.05 15.50
N SER A 25 -4.31 -5.20 15.70
CA SER A 25 -3.77 -6.03 14.62
C SER A 25 -4.87 -6.93 14.05
N LYS A 26 -4.95 -7.02 12.72
CA LYS A 26 -5.91 -7.86 11.99
C LYS A 26 -5.25 -8.52 10.80
N GLU A 27 -5.56 -9.80 10.62
CA GLU A 27 -5.06 -10.61 9.51
C GLU A 27 -6.14 -10.59 8.44
N ASN A 28 -5.72 -10.23 7.23
CA ASN A 28 -6.52 -10.49 6.05
C ASN A 28 -5.83 -11.63 5.29
N ILE A 29 -6.54 -12.75 5.19
CA ILE A 29 -6.08 -13.88 4.39
C ILE A 29 -6.40 -13.54 2.94
N GLY A 30 -5.36 -13.23 2.19
CA GLY A 30 -5.41 -12.98 0.76
C GLY A 30 -5.38 -14.26 -0.09
N GLN A 31 -5.41 -14.08 -1.40
CA GLN A 31 -5.20 -15.16 -2.37
C GLN A 31 -3.72 -15.59 -2.37
N HIS A 32 -3.43 -16.81 -2.83
CA HIS A 32 -2.05 -17.21 -3.10
C HIS A 32 -1.43 -16.29 -4.16
N SER A 33 -0.22 -15.80 -3.90
CA SER A 33 0.51 -14.93 -4.82
C SER A 33 1.95 -15.37 -4.97
N ASP A 34 2.43 -15.40 -6.21
CA ASP A 34 3.85 -15.59 -6.52
C ASP A 34 4.54 -14.25 -6.80
N TRP A 35 5.87 -14.24 -6.72
CA TRP A 35 6.65 -13.04 -6.99
C TRP A 35 6.34 -12.47 -8.39
N GLY A 36 6.10 -11.16 -8.45
CA GLY A 36 5.79 -10.41 -9.67
C GLY A 36 4.37 -10.60 -10.22
N THR A 37 3.50 -11.32 -9.51
CA THR A 37 2.09 -11.50 -9.90
C THR A 37 1.18 -10.42 -9.31
N PHE A 38 0.03 -10.20 -9.96
CA PHE A 38 -1.01 -9.31 -9.45
C PHE A 38 -1.56 -9.71 -8.07
N GLY A 39 -1.43 -10.98 -7.66
CA GLY A 39 -1.85 -11.42 -6.34
C GLY A 39 -1.18 -10.64 -5.20
N ILE A 40 0.07 -10.20 -5.38
CA ILE A 40 0.75 -9.35 -4.39
C ILE A 40 0.01 -8.02 -4.25
N LEU A 41 -0.22 -7.33 -5.38
CA LEU A 41 -0.90 -6.04 -5.40
C LEU A 41 -2.34 -6.16 -4.86
N ASP A 42 -3.08 -7.18 -5.26
CA ASP A 42 -4.46 -7.38 -4.77
C ASP A 42 -4.49 -7.59 -3.25
N ASN A 43 -3.64 -8.48 -2.72
CA ASN A 43 -3.56 -8.75 -1.28
C ASN A 43 -3.22 -7.47 -0.48
N VAL A 44 -2.24 -6.69 -0.95
CA VAL A 44 -1.87 -5.41 -0.34
C VAL A 44 -3.02 -4.41 -0.43
N TYR A 45 -3.67 -4.30 -1.59
CA TYR A 45 -4.77 -3.38 -1.83
C TYR A 45 -6.00 -3.71 -0.96
N GLN A 46 -6.32 -4.99 -0.72
CA GLN A 46 -7.40 -5.38 0.19
C GLN A 46 -7.11 -4.95 1.62
N CYS A 47 -5.88 -5.12 2.11
CA CYS A 47 -5.45 -4.62 3.42
C CYS A 47 -5.54 -3.09 3.51
N PHE A 48 -5.06 -2.39 2.50
CA PHE A 48 -5.15 -0.95 2.38
C PHE A 48 -6.60 -0.46 2.40
N LYS A 49 -7.48 -1.09 1.62
CA LYS A 49 -8.92 -0.79 1.57
C LYS A 49 -9.59 -1.04 2.91
N TYR A 50 -9.29 -2.16 3.57
CA TYR A 50 -9.79 -2.48 4.90
C TYR A 50 -9.42 -1.41 5.94
N LEU A 51 -8.14 -1.02 5.99
CA LEU A 51 -7.64 0.02 6.90
C LEU A 51 -8.27 1.38 6.61
N THR A 52 -8.48 1.72 5.34
CA THR A 52 -9.13 2.97 4.91
C THR A 52 -10.56 3.07 5.38
N LEU A 53 -11.32 1.98 5.28
CA LEU A 53 -12.73 1.94 5.69
C LEU A 53 -12.93 1.82 7.21
N ARG A 54 -11.90 1.48 7.97
CA ARG A 54 -11.96 1.43 9.44
C ARG A 54 -12.23 2.82 10.04
N LYS A 55 -13.07 2.85 11.09
CA LYS A 55 -13.43 4.06 11.85
C LYS A 55 -12.27 4.66 12.67
N HIS A 56 -11.15 3.97 12.80
CA HIS A 56 -10.01 4.44 13.59
C HIS A 56 -9.41 5.72 12.97
N ASN A 57 -9.05 6.70 13.82
CA ASN A 57 -8.54 8.01 13.40
C ASN A 57 -7.02 7.98 13.13
N TRP A 58 -6.57 7.02 12.31
CA TRP A 58 -5.17 6.98 11.86
C TRP A 58 -4.89 8.13 10.89
N LYS A 59 -3.62 8.57 10.80
CA LYS A 59 -3.23 9.75 10.01
C LYS A 59 -2.49 9.40 8.72
N TYR A 60 -1.57 8.45 8.80
CA TYR A 60 -0.81 7.95 7.67
C TYR A 60 -0.91 6.43 7.56
N TYR A 61 -0.95 5.96 6.32
CA TYR A 61 -0.77 4.56 5.95
C TYR A 61 0.69 4.37 5.55
N GLN A 62 1.27 3.26 5.95
CA GLN A 62 2.59 2.82 5.54
C GLN A 62 2.51 1.36 5.13
N TYR A 63 3.05 1.04 3.96
CA TYR A 63 3.16 -0.34 3.48
C TYR A 63 4.55 -0.90 3.79
N LEU A 64 4.58 -2.06 4.44
CA LEU A 64 5.78 -2.80 4.81
C LEU A 64 5.65 -4.28 4.39
N SER A 65 6.78 -4.90 4.08
CA SER A 65 6.97 -6.33 3.85
C SER A 65 7.50 -7.03 5.10
N GLY A 66 7.55 -8.38 5.07
CA GLY A 66 8.07 -9.18 6.18
C GLY A 66 9.60 -9.09 6.38
N SER A 67 10.32 -8.43 5.48
CA SER A 67 11.77 -8.25 5.56
C SER A 67 12.18 -6.83 5.96
N ASP A 68 11.22 -5.91 6.11
CA ASP A 68 11.50 -4.53 6.47
C ASP A 68 11.73 -4.38 7.98
N LEU A 69 12.73 -3.55 8.33
CA LEU A 69 13.04 -3.21 9.71
C LEU A 69 13.11 -1.69 9.90
N PRO A 70 12.58 -1.15 11.01
CA PRO A 70 12.65 0.27 11.27
C PRO A 70 14.09 0.71 11.58
N ILE A 71 14.58 1.70 10.83
CA ILE A 71 15.86 2.38 11.09
C ILE A 71 15.70 3.68 11.91
N ARG A 72 14.46 4.02 12.28
CA ARG A 72 14.08 5.20 13.07
C ARG A 72 13.12 4.79 14.17
N THR A 73 13.15 5.53 15.27
CA THR A 73 12.18 5.37 16.36
C THR A 73 10.78 5.80 15.93
N ASN A 74 9.77 5.35 16.66
CA ASN A 74 8.39 5.77 16.43
C ASN A 74 8.22 7.30 16.54
N LEU A 75 8.91 7.97 17.48
CA LEU A 75 8.84 9.42 17.63
C LEU A 75 9.39 10.16 16.41
N GLU A 76 10.52 9.69 15.87
CA GLU A 76 11.08 10.24 14.63
C GLU A 76 10.14 10.02 13.44
N MET A 77 9.55 8.83 13.29
CA MET A 77 8.57 8.56 12.24
C MET A 77 7.36 9.49 12.33
N VAL A 78 6.80 9.70 13.54
CA VAL A 78 5.69 10.62 13.74
C VAL A 78 6.07 12.05 13.35
N ARG A 79 7.29 12.50 13.67
CA ARG A 79 7.78 13.83 13.27
C ARG A 79 7.91 13.95 11.75
N ILE A 80 8.46 12.95 11.08
CA ILE A 80 8.57 12.89 9.62
C ILE A 80 7.18 12.95 8.97
N MET A 81 6.24 12.11 9.43
CA MET A 81 4.87 12.11 8.89
C MET A 81 4.13 13.42 9.11
N LYS A 82 4.38 14.13 10.21
CA LYS A 82 3.88 15.49 10.41
C LYS A 82 4.50 16.47 9.43
N ALA A 83 5.81 16.40 9.21
CA ALA A 83 6.53 17.25 8.27
C ALA A 83 6.10 17.03 6.81
N LEU A 84 5.66 15.81 6.43
CA LEU A 84 5.06 15.54 5.12
C LEU A 84 3.76 16.30 4.85
N ASN A 85 3.10 16.84 5.89
CA ASN A 85 1.96 17.77 5.77
C ASN A 85 0.86 17.34 4.78
N GLY A 86 0.43 16.08 4.81
CA GLY A 86 -0.61 15.58 3.91
C GLY A 86 -0.11 15.22 2.50
N SER A 87 1.19 15.13 2.29
CA SER A 87 1.79 14.69 1.03
C SER A 87 1.92 13.17 0.97
N ILE A 88 1.86 12.62 -0.24
CA ILE A 88 2.21 11.22 -0.50
C ILE A 88 3.73 11.15 -0.67
N ASN A 89 4.37 10.21 0.03
CA ASN A 89 5.78 9.90 -0.12
C ASN A 89 5.95 8.51 -0.72
N THR A 90 6.52 8.43 -1.92
CA THR A 90 6.77 7.18 -2.64
C THR A 90 7.91 7.41 -3.64
N ASP A 91 8.75 6.40 -3.81
CA ASP A 91 9.87 6.47 -4.75
C ASP A 91 9.37 6.16 -6.15
N GLY A 92 9.64 7.06 -7.10
CA GLY A 92 9.24 6.86 -8.47
C GLY A 92 10.08 7.62 -9.48
N ILE A 93 10.10 7.08 -10.70
CA ILE A 93 10.68 7.75 -11.87
C ILE A 93 9.51 8.25 -12.74
N HIS A 94 9.58 9.52 -13.14
CA HIS A 94 8.67 10.13 -14.11
C HIS A 94 9.33 10.08 -15.50
N PRO A 95 8.97 9.12 -16.37
CA PRO A 95 9.41 9.17 -17.76
C PRO A 95 8.67 10.27 -18.53
N PRO A 96 9.16 10.63 -19.73
CA PRO A 96 8.53 11.62 -20.61
C PRO A 96 7.14 11.23 -21.12
N VAL A 97 6.68 10.00 -20.83
CA VAL A 97 5.34 9.48 -21.07
C VAL A 97 4.73 9.08 -19.73
N PRO A 98 3.39 9.05 -19.55
CA PRO A 98 2.74 8.83 -18.25
C PRO A 98 2.83 7.36 -17.79
N LEU A 99 4.04 6.88 -17.51
CA LEU A 99 4.31 5.53 -17.07
C LEU A 99 5.15 5.57 -15.79
N PHE A 100 4.53 5.43 -14.63
CA PHE A 100 5.26 5.57 -13.37
C PHE A 100 5.79 4.21 -12.93
N LYS A 101 7.11 4.08 -12.85
CA LYS A 101 7.75 2.96 -12.15
C LYS A 101 7.98 3.38 -10.69
N SER A 102 7.63 2.48 -9.78
CA SER A 102 7.60 2.63 -8.33
C SER A 102 8.52 1.63 -7.66
N ALA A 103 8.84 1.90 -6.40
CA ALA A 103 9.12 0.84 -5.43
C ALA A 103 7.80 0.25 -4.87
N MET A 104 7.92 -0.87 -4.16
CA MET A 104 6.78 -1.43 -3.41
C MET A 104 6.31 -0.48 -2.29
N SER A 105 7.15 0.40 -1.76
CA SER A 105 6.88 1.20 -0.57
C SER A 105 6.08 2.48 -0.84
N VAL A 106 5.21 2.82 0.10
CA VAL A 106 4.48 4.10 0.12
C VAL A 106 4.14 4.52 1.55
N ALA A 107 4.20 5.83 1.79
CA ALA A 107 3.56 6.48 2.94
C ALA A 107 2.58 7.54 2.43
N MET A 108 1.33 7.49 2.89
CA MET A 108 0.30 8.43 2.42
C MET A 108 -0.69 8.83 3.51
N PRO A 109 -1.26 10.04 3.43
CA PRO A 109 -2.26 10.47 4.39
C PRO A 109 -3.60 9.75 4.17
N ARG A 110 -4.43 9.70 5.21
CA ARG A 110 -5.78 9.13 5.13
C ARG A 110 -6.66 9.79 4.07
N ALA A 111 -6.49 11.08 3.80
CA ALA A 111 -7.22 11.79 2.75
C ALA A 111 -6.95 11.19 1.35
N ALA A 112 -5.68 10.98 1.02
CA ALA A 112 -5.29 10.30 -0.20
C ALA A 112 -5.85 8.88 -0.23
N ALA A 113 -5.74 8.14 0.87
CA ALA A 113 -6.27 6.78 0.92
C ALA A 113 -7.79 6.70 0.65
N ASN A 114 -8.56 7.63 1.22
CA ASN A 114 -10.00 7.75 0.99
C ASN A 114 -10.34 8.05 -0.48
N TYR A 115 -9.55 8.90 -1.14
CA TYR A 115 -9.70 9.16 -2.58
C TYR A 115 -9.45 7.88 -3.39
N ILE A 116 -8.34 7.18 -3.10
CA ILE A 116 -7.91 5.99 -3.84
C ILE A 116 -8.99 4.90 -3.83
N VAL A 117 -9.57 4.60 -2.67
CA VAL A 117 -10.59 3.53 -2.56
C VAL A 117 -11.92 3.86 -3.24
N ARG A 118 -12.21 5.15 -3.47
CA ARG A 118 -13.45 5.64 -4.10
C ARG A 118 -13.29 5.91 -5.61
N SER A 119 -12.08 6.17 -6.07
CA SER A 119 -11.79 6.59 -7.44
C SER A 119 -12.07 5.48 -8.47
N THR A 120 -12.88 5.82 -9.48
CA THR A 120 -13.11 4.95 -10.64
C THR A 120 -11.87 4.83 -11.52
N LYS A 121 -11.02 5.86 -11.57
CA LYS A 121 -9.74 5.84 -12.27
C LYS A 121 -8.78 4.81 -11.66
N VAL A 122 -8.67 4.79 -10.33
CA VAL A 122 -7.86 3.79 -9.61
C VAL A 122 -8.37 2.38 -9.87
N ARG A 123 -9.69 2.17 -9.91
CA ARG A 123 -10.26 0.85 -10.24
C ARG A 123 -9.91 0.40 -11.66
N ARG A 124 -9.94 1.33 -12.63
CA ARG A 124 -9.51 1.05 -14.01
C ARG A 124 -8.01 0.73 -14.07
N LEU A 125 -7.18 1.45 -13.31
CA LEU A 125 -5.75 1.18 -13.20
C LEU A 125 -5.47 -0.21 -12.63
N LEU A 126 -6.15 -0.62 -11.55
CA LEU A 126 -6.01 -1.97 -10.98
C LEU A 126 -6.37 -3.06 -12.00
N LYS A 127 -7.44 -2.86 -12.78
CA LYS A 127 -7.83 -3.78 -13.87
C LYS A 127 -6.81 -3.81 -15.00
N TYR A 128 -6.17 -2.69 -15.30
CA TYR A 128 -5.08 -2.66 -16.28
C TYR A 128 -3.86 -3.43 -15.76
N LEU A 129 -3.45 -3.15 -14.53
CA LEU A 129 -2.28 -3.75 -13.90
C LEU A 129 -2.43 -5.26 -13.64
N SER A 130 -3.65 -5.79 -13.54
CA SER A 130 -3.87 -7.24 -13.40
C SER A 130 -3.36 -8.08 -14.57
N HIS A 131 -3.03 -7.44 -15.70
CA HIS A 131 -2.45 -8.08 -16.87
C HIS A 131 -0.98 -7.71 -17.10
N THR A 132 -0.32 -7.12 -16.11
CA THR A 132 1.09 -6.68 -16.19
C THR A 132 2.00 -7.47 -15.27
N TRP A 133 3.31 -7.39 -15.51
CA TRP A 133 4.33 -8.01 -14.68
C TRP A 133 4.83 -7.02 -13.61
N ILE A 134 4.91 -7.48 -12.36
CA ILE A 134 5.28 -6.69 -11.17
C ILE A 134 4.41 -5.42 -11.01
N PRO A 135 3.07 -5.57 -10.92
CA PRO A 135 2.16 -4.43 -10.90
C PRO A 135 2.24 -3.59 -9.61
N ASP A 136 2.69 -4.18 -8.51
CA ASP A 136 2.92 -3.52 -7.22
C ASP A 136 4.01 -2.45 -7.30
N GLU A 137 5.02 -2.63 -8.17
CA GLU A 137 6.02 -1.61 -8.52
C GLU A 137 5.54 -0.58 -9.55
N SER A 138 4.25 -0.49 -9.83
CA SER A 138 3.71 0.56 -10.73
C SER A 138 2.54 1.30 -10.10
N PHE A 139 1.82 0.67 -9.19
CA PHE A 139 0.55 1.17 -8.68
C PHE A 139 0.68 2.50 -7.90
N TRP A 140 1.54 2.55 -6.87
CA TRP A 140 1.54 3.67 -5.92
C TRP A 140 1.96 5.00 -6.55
N THR A 141 3.04 5.03 -7.29
CA THR A 141 3.50 6.23 -8.01
C THR A 141 2.57 6.60 -9.16
N SER A 142 1.97 5.62 -9.86
CA SER A 142 0.96 5.93 -10.89
C SER A 142 -0.24 6.65 -10.29
N VAL A 143 -0.69 6.22 -9.11
CA VAL A 143 -1.79 6.88 -8.41
C VAL A 143 -1.36 8.25 -7.88
N GLY A 144 -0.22 8.35 -7.18
CA GLY A 144 0.25 9.61 -6.60
C GLY A 144 0.59 10.68 -7.65
N GLY A 145 1.29 10.29 -8.71
CA GLY A 145 1.73 11.18 -9.78
C GLY A 145 0.60 11.66 -10.70
N ASN A 146 -0.46 10.87 -10.89
CA ASN A 146 -1.62 11.27 -11.69
C ASN A 146 -2.77 11.87 -10.88
N ALA A 147 -2.83 11.65 -9.55
CA ALA A 147 -3.86 12.23 -8.69
C ALA A 147 -3.65 13.75 -8.47
N ALA A 148 -2.41 14.24 -8.52
CA ALA A 148 -2.11 15.67 -8.39
C ALA A 148 -2.78 16.52 -9.49
N CYS A 149 -3.07 15.95 -10.65
CA CYS A 149 -3.74 16.63 -11.76
C CYS A 149 -5.24 16.93 -11.47
N GLU A 150 -5.88 16.21 -10.54
CA GLU A 150 -7.28 16.48 -10.14
C GLU A 150 -7.43 17.43 -8.95
N LEU A 151 -6.44 17.50 -8.05
CA LEU A 151 -6.48 18.44 -6.92
C LEU A 151 -6.24 19.90 -7.36
N LEU A 152 -5.63 20.11 -8.52
CA LEU A 152 -5.39 21.43 -9.11
C LEU A 152 -6.51 21.92 -10.05
N THR A 153 -7.52 21.09 -10.35
CA THR A 153 -8.65 21.44 -11.23
C THR A 153 -9.94 21.76 -10.48
N ASN A 154 -9.88 21.82 -9.14
CA ASN A 154 -11.01 22.18 -8.28
C ASN A 154 -10.77 23.46 -7.46
N PHE A 155 -10.03 24.42 -8.03
CA PHE A 155 -9.99 25.82 -7.59
C PHE A 155 -10.36 26.73 -8.76
#